data_AF-A0A357D0I4-F1
#
_entry.id   AF-A0A357D0I4-F1
#
_cell.length_a   1.000
_cell.length_b   1.000
_cell.length_c   1.000
_cell.angle_alpha   90.00
_cell.angle_beta   90.00
_cell.angle_gamma   90.00
#
_symmetry.space_group_name_H-M   'P 1'
#
loop_
_entity.id
_entity.type
_entity.pdbx_description
1 polymer ?
#
loop_
_entity_poly.entity_id
_entity_poly.type
_entity_poly.pdbx_seq_one_letter_code
_entity_poly.pdbx_strand_id
1 'polypeptide(L)' 'EKMLYDNAMLLYAYSEGYRFTQKKLYKTVCNKVIEYVFKEMTHDKGGFFSAQDADSDRLEGKYYVFTPDEIIS' A
#
# COMPACT_ATOMS: atom_id res chain seq x y z
N GLU A 1 -1.61 -8.59 0.54
CA GLU A 1 -1.83 -8.15 -0.85
C GLU A 1 -1.96 -6.64 -0.89
N LYS A 2 -1.65 -6.03 -2.03
CA LYS A 2 -1.79 -4.59 -2.33
C LYS A 2 -2.34 -4.43 -3.75
N MET A 3 -3.44 -3.69 -3.91
CA MET A 3 -4.09 -3.50 -5.21
C MET A 3 -3.75 -2.17 -5.85
N LEU A 4 -3.62 -2.13 -7.17
CA LEU A 4 -3.30 -0.89 -7.91
C LEU A 4 -4.46 0.10 -7.81
N TYR A 5 -5.70 -0.37 -7.93
CA TYR A 5 -6.88 0.51 -7.87
C TYR A 5 -7.04 1.16 -6.49
N ASP A 6 -6.68 0.47 -5.41
CA ASP A 6 -6.69 1.04 -4.07
C ASP A 6 -5.66 2.18 -3.96
N ASN A 7 -4.45 1.98 -4.49
CA ASN A 7 -3.44 3.04 -4.53
C ASN A 7 -3.91 4.24 -5.38
N ALA A 8 -4.57 4.01 -6.52
CA ALA A 8 -5.14 5.08 -7.33
C ALA A 8 -6.23 5.87 -6.58
N MET A 9 -7.14 5.18 -5.90
CA MET A 9 -8.19 5.81 -5.09
C MET A 9 -7.62 6.57 -3.89
N LEU A 10 -6.61 6.02 -3.20
CA LEU A 10 -5.91 6.70 -2.12
C LEU A 10 -5.23 7.97 -2.62
N LEU A 11 -4.52 7.90 -3.75
CA LEU A 11 -3.86 9.07 -4.34
C LEU A 11 -4.89 10.17 -4.66
N TYR A 12 -6.04 9.81 -5.23
CA TYR A 12 -7.12 10.75 -5.50
C TYR A 12 -7.65 11.40 -4.21
N ALA A 13 -8.02 10.59 -3.21
CA ALA A 13 -8.58 11.06 -1.95
C ALA A 13 -7.62 12.00 -1.19
N TYR A 14 -6.33 11.64 -1.10
CA TYR A 14 -5.34 12.48 -0.44
C TYR A 14 -4.99 13.73 -1.25
N SER A 15 -5.03 13.68 -2.57
CA SER A 15 -4.80 14.86 -3.42
C SER A 15 -5.94 15.88 -3.25
N GLU A 16 -7.20 15.42 -3.26
CA GLU A 16 -8.35 16.28 -2.97
C GLU A 16 -8.32 16.80 -1.53
N GLY A 17 -8.00 15.93 -0.56
CA GLY A 17 -7.82 16.34 0.83
C GLY A 17 -6.74 17.42 0.98
N TYR A 18 -5.61 17.28 0.30
CA TYR A 18 -4.56 18.28 0.31
C TYR A 18 -5.02 19.60 -0.33
N ARG A 19 -5.72 19.53 -1.47
CA ARG A 19 -6.25 20.70 -2.18
C ARG A 19 -7.07 21.61 -1.25
N PHE A 20 -7.99 21.02 -0.48
CA PHE A 20 -8.87 21.79 0.42
C PHE A 20 -8.25 22.16 1.77
N THR A 21 -7.43 21.28 2.34
CA THR A 21 -6.96 21.46 3.72
C THR A 21 -5.54 22.01 3.83
N GLN A 22 -4.74 21.90 2.76
CA GLN A 22 -3.31 22.22 2.72
C GLN A 22 -2.47 21.50 3.79
N LYS A 23 -3.01 20.43 4.41
CA LYS A 23 -2.28 19.63 5.41
C LYS A 23 -1.13 18.90 4.73
N LYS A 24 0.11 19.25 5.09
CA LYS A 24 1.34 18.65 4.52
C LYS A 24 1.34 17.12 4.58
N LEU A 25 0.73 16.53 5.62
CA LEU A 25 0.57 15.08 5.74
C LEU A 25 -0.03 14.45 4.48
N TYR A 26 -1.08 15.04 3.90
CA TYR A 26 -1.76 14.48 2.73
C TYR A 26 -0.85 14.51 1.49
N LYS A 27 -0.12 15.60 1.28
CA LYS A 27 0.91 15.68 0.23
C LYS A 27 2.00 14.62 0.43
N THR A 28 2.46 14.42 1.66
CA THR A 28 3.45 13.38 2.00
C THR A 28 2.91 11.99 1.65
N VAL A 29 1.65 11.70 1.94
CA VAL A 29 1.03 10.42 1.60
C VAL A 29 0.91 10.25 0.09
N CYS A 30 0.47 11.27 -0.66
CA CYS A 30 0.43 11.21 -2.13
C CYS A 30 1.79 10.85 -2.73
N ASN A 31 2.86 11.51 -2.28
CA ASN A 31 4.21 11.25 -2.76
C ASN A 31 4.64 9.80 -2.47
N LYS A 32 4.33 9.28 -1.27
CA LYS A 32 4.64 7.89 -0.91
C LYS A 32 3.88 6.88 -1.76
N VAL A 33 2.60 7.15 -2.06
CA VAL A 33 1.80 6.28 -2.93
C VAL A 33 2.38 6.26 -4.35
N ILE A 34 2.71 7.44 -4.89
CA ILE A 34 3.33 7.57 -6.22
C ILE A 34 4.66 6.80 -6.26
N GLU A 35 5.55 7.03 -5.30
CA GLU A 35 6.85 6.36 -5.21
C GLU A 35 6.70 4.84 -5.15
N TYR A 36 5.78 4.33 -4.33
CA TYR A 36 5.50 2.90 -4.24
C TYR A 36 4.98 2.32 -5.56
N VAL A 37 4.02 2.99 -6.21
CA VAL A 37 3.48 2.51 -7.50
C VAL A 37 4.57 2.45 -8.57
N PHE A 38 5.43 3.46 -8.66
CA PHE A 38 6.52 3.47 -9.63
C PHE A 38 7.60 2.44 -9.32
N LYS A 39 7.92 2.21 -8.05
CA LYS A 39 8.97 1.28 -7.63
C LYS A 39 8.55 -0.18 -7.68
N GLU A 40 7.32 -0.47 -7.25
CA GLU A 40 6.88 -1.84 -6.95
C GLU A 40 5.77 -2.33 -7.90
N MET A 41 4.97 -1.41 -8.46
CA MET A 41 3.79 -1.75 -9.25
C MET A 41 3.90 -1.37 -10.73
N THR A 42 5.09 -0.99 -11.20
CA THR A 42 5.36 -0.61 -12.60
C THR A 42 6.36 -1.57 -13.21
N HIS A 43 6.03 -2.16 -14.34
CA HIS A 43 6.93 -2.98 -15.13
C HIS A 43 7.87 -2.07 -15.95
N ASP A 44 9.13 -2.46 -16.11
CA ASP A 44 10.17 -1.75 -16.90
C ASP A 44 9.78 -1.37 -18.34
N LYS A 45 8.73 -1.99 -18.90
CA LYS A 45 8.21 -1.69 -20.24
C LYS A 45 7.06 -0.67 -20.23
N GLY A 46 6.76 -0.07 -19.07
CA GLY A 46 5.74 0.97 -18.89
C GLY A 46 4.34 0.47 -18.52
N GLY A 47 4.14 -0.85 -18.35
CA GLY A 47 2.87 -1.39 -17.84
C GLY A 47 2.77 -1.29 -16.31
N PHE A 48 1.56 -1.38 -15.76
CA PHE A 48 1.34 -1.47 -14.32
C PHE A 48 0.82 -2.86 -13.94
N PHE A 49 1.29 -3.39 -12.81
CA PHE A 49 0.73 -4.61 -12.22
C PHE A 49 -0.61 -4.30 -11.55
N SER A 50 -1.60 -5.18 -11.68
CA SER A 50 -2.92 -4.98 -11.05
C SER A 50 -2.87 -5.16 -9.53
N ALA A 51 -1.96 -6.00 -9.03
CA ALA A 51 -1.79 -6.31 -7.63
C ALA A 51 -0.33 -6.72 -7.32
N GLN A 52 0.06 -6.58 -6.06
CA GLN A 52 1.24 -7.19 -5.46
C GLN A 52 0.78 -8.13 -4.35
N ASP A 53 1.22 -9.38 -4.40
CA ASP A 53 0.90 -10.37 -3.37
C ASP A 53 1.42 -9.94 -2.00
N ALA A 54 0.77 -10.42 -0.93
CA ALA A 54 1.45 -10.39 0.36
C ALA A 54 2.62 -11.36 0.29
N ASP A 55 3.80 -10.91 0.67
CA ASP A 55 4.97 -11.78 0.86
C ASP A 55 4.69 -12.68 2.08
N SER A 56 3.87 -13.71 1.87
CA SER A 56 3.78 -14.87 2.73
C SER A 56 4.50 -16.00 2.02
N ASP A 57 5.13 -16.93 2.76
CA ASP A 57 5.76 -18.14 2.21
C ASP A 57 4.74 -19.10 1.56
N ARG A 58 3.86 -18.59 0.68
CA ARG A 58 2.71 -19.25 0.05
C ARG A 58 1.68 -19.81 1.03
N LEU A 59 1.75 -19.39 2.30
CA LEU A 59 0.80 -19.77 3.35
C LEU A 59 -0.11 -18.59 3.64
N GLU A 60 -1.37 -18.73 3.25
CA GLU A 60 -2.43 -17.78 3.60
C GLU A 60 -2.61 -17.76 5.13
N GLY A 61 -2.63 -16.57 5.74
CA GLY A 61 -2.91 -16.41 7.17
C GLY A 61 -1.75 -16.65 8.15
N LYS A 62 -0.49 -16.71 7.70
CA LYS A 62 0.68 -16.95 8.59
C LYS A 62 1.00 -15.80 9.55
N TYR A 63 0.62 -14.57 9.21
CA TYR A 63 0.84 -13.42 10.08
C TYR A 63 -0.35 -13.30 11.05
N TYR A 64 -0.07 -13.09 12.34
CA TYR A 64 -1.06 -13.02 13.45
C TYR A 64 -1.63 -14.34 13.98
N VAL A 65 -1.01 -15.49 13.67
CA VAL A 65 -1.21 -16.73 14.45
C VAL A 65 -0.26 -16.68 15.65
N PHE A 66 -0.81 -16.38 16.81
CA PHE A 66 -0.10 -16.47 18.09
C PHE A 66 -0.50 -17.78 18.78
N THR A 67 0.48 -18.49 19.30
CA THR A 67 0.26 -19.57 20.27
C THR A 67 -0.07 -18.97 21.64
N PRO A 68 -0.80 -19.70 22.51
CA PRO A 68 -1.07 -19.23 23.87
C PRO A 68 0.21 -18.84 24.62
N ASP A 69 1.31 -19.57 24.41
CA ASP A 69 2.61 -19.30 25.04
C ASP A 69 3.27 -17.99 24.57
N GLU A 70 2.97 -17.53 23.35
CA GLU A 70 3.46 -16.24 22.82
C GLU A 70 2.67 -15.03 23.36
N ILE A 71 1.51 -15.25 23.98
CA ILE A 71 0.66 -14.20 24.55
C ILE A 71 0.79 -14.12 26.07
N ILE A 72 1.01 -15.25 26.75
CA ILE A 72 1.10 -15.33 28.20
C ILE A 72 2.58 -15.18 28.61
N SER A 73 3.10 -13.95 28.56
CA SER A 73 4.38 -13.56 29.16
C SER A 73 4.24 -12.31 30.04
#